data_AF-A0A432HCG0-F1
#
_entry.id   AF-A0A432HCG0-F1
#
_cell.length_a   1.000
_cell.length_b   1.000
_cell.length_c   1.000
_cell.angle_alpha   90.00
_cell.angle_beta   90.00
_cell.angle_gamma   90.00
#
_symmetry.space_group_name_H-M   'P 1'
#
loop_
_entity.id
_entity.type
_entity.pdbx_description
1 polymer ?
#
loop_
_entity_poly.entity_id
_entity_poly.type
_entity_poly.pdbx_seq_one_letter_code
_entity_poly.pdbx_strand_id
1 'polypeptide(L)' 'MSAKKKPGYTDATREIDEILRRIDDTDQIDVDALADDVERAAYLLKICGDKLKASEVRVKEVSQRLTEESGEDPGEDEME' A
#
# COMPACT_ATOMS: atom_id res chain seq x y z
N MET A 1 7.80 26.50 -6.23
CA MET A 1 8.09 25.30 -5.42
C MET A 1 6.96 24.30 -5.65
N SER A 2 7.13 23.35 -6.57
CA SER A 2 6.10 22.34 -6.84
C SER A 2 6.07 21.35 -5.69
N ALA A 3 4.96 21.28 -4.95
CA ALA A 3 4.74 20.26 -3.94
C ALA A 3 4.90 18.88 -4.60
N LYS A 4 5.91 18.10 -4.19
CA LYS A 4 6.09 16.71 -4.63
C LYS A 4 4.80 15.95 -4.29
N LYS A 5 3.96 15.70 -5.30
CA LYS A 5 2.74 14.89 -5.15
C LYS A 5 3.14 13.52 -4.62
N LYS A 6 2.41 13.03 -3.62
CA LYS A 6 2.59 11.65 -3.14
C LYS A 6 2.39 10.68 -4.32
N PRO A 7 3.30 9.74 -4.54
CA PRO A 7 3.21 8.82 -5.68
C PRO A 7 1.92 7.99 -5.66
N GLY A 8 1.49 7.56 -6.86
CA GLY A 8 0.47 6.54 -7.07
C GLY A 8 0.83 5.22 -6.38
N TYR A 9 -0.13 4.30 -6.21
CA TYR A 9 0.22 2.96 -5.69
C TYR A 9 1.19 2.28 -6.68
N THR A 10 0.85 2.29 -7.97
CA THR A 10 1.67 1.76 -9.06
C THR A 10 3.04 2.43 -9.19
N ASP A 11 3.10 3.76 -9.03
CA ASP A 11 4.38 4.47 -9.08
C ASP A 11 5.26 4.10 -7.87
N ALA A 12 4.65 4.01 -6.68
CA ALA A 12 5.38 3.63 -5.47
C ALA A 12 5.93 2.20 -5.57
N THR A 13 5.16 1.24 -6.11
CA THR A 13 5.64 -0.13 -6.32
C THR A 13 6.75 -0.18 -7.36
N ARG A 14 6.64 0.57 -8.47
CA ARG A 14 7.72 0.63 -9.48
C ARG A 14 9.02 1.17 -8.88
N GLU A 15 8.92 2.23 -8.09
CA GLU A 15 10.09 2.83 -7.43
C GLU A 15 10.71 1.90 -6.39
N ILE A 16 9.90 1.10 -5.67
CA ILE A 16 10.41 0.04 -4.78
C ILE A 16 11.20 -1.00 -5.58
N ASP A 17 10.69 -1.46 -6.73
CA ASP A 17 11.42 -2.43 -7.57
C ASP A 17 12.76 -1.85 -8.07
N GLU A 18 12.80 -0.57 -8.41
CA GLU A 18 14.03 0.13 -8.79
C GLU A 18 15.02 0.23 -7.63
N ILE A 19 14.54 0.48 -6.40
CA ILE A 19 15.37 0.46 -5.19
C ILE A 19 15.94 -0.94 -4.95
N LEU A 20 15.11 -1.98 -5.03
CA LEU A 20 15.56 -3.36 -4.83
C LEU A 20 16.66 -3.75 -5.82
N ARG A 21 16.53 -3.35 -7.10
CA ARG A 21 17.59 -3.58 -8.10
C ARG A 21 18.90 -2.89 -7.75
N ARG A 22 18.86 -1.67 -7.19
CA ARG A 22 20.07 -0.96 -6.74
C ARG A 22 20.72 -1.65 -5.54
N ILE A 23 19.92 -2.18 -4.62
CA ILE A 23 20.39 -2.91 -3.44
C ILE A 23 20.99 -4.27 -3.83
N ASP A 24 20.52 -4.90 -4.89
CA ASP A 24 21.07 -6.18 -5.38
C ASP A 24 22.39 -6.00 -6.17
N ASP A 25 22.68 -4.78 -6.67
CA ASP A 25 23.89 -4.47 -7.43
C ASP A 25 25.13 -4.46 -6.52
N THR A 26 25.72 -5.64 -6.33
CA THR A 26 26.70 -5.93 -5.27
C THR A 26 28.08 -5.27 -5.50
N ASP A 27 28.41 -4.84 -6.72
CA ASP A 27 29.77 -4.42 -7.07
C ASP A 27 30.14 -3.00 -6.57
N GLN A 28 29.18 -2.14 -6.20
CA GLN A 28 29.45 -0.75 -5.79
C GLN A 28 28.42 -0.17 -4.79
N ILE A 29 27.98 -0.95 -3.81
CA ILE A 29 27.07 -0.42 -2.77
C ILE A 29 27.86 0.37 -1.73
N ASP A 30 27.65 1.68 -1.74
CA ASP A 30 27.97 2.58 -0.65
C ASP A 30 26.97 2.37 0.50
N VAL A 31 27.47 2.20 1.73
CA VAL A 31 26.65 1.94 2.92
C VAL A 31 25.71 3.12 3.20
N ASP A 32 26.15 4.35 2.93
CA ASP A 32 25.32 5.54 3.12
C ASP A 32 24.18 5.57 2.07
N ALA A 33 24.46 5.19 0.82
CA ALA A 33 23.45 5.06 -0.23
C ALA A 33 22.43 3.95 0.06
N LEU A 34 22.88 2.85 0.67
CA LEU A 34 22.00 1.76 1.10
C LEU A 34 21.01 2.24 2.18
N ALA A 35 21.45 3.04 3.14
CA ALA A 35 20.58 3.60 4.17
C ALA A 35 19.50 4.49 3.55
N ASP A 36 19.88 5.39 2.64
CA ASP A 36 18.96 6.27 1.91
C ASP A 36 17.92 5.48 1.10
N ASP A 37 18.36 4.43 0.40
CA ASP A 37 17.49 3.57 -0.40
C ASP A 37 16.47 2.80 0.48
N VAL A 38 16.90 2.30 1.64
CA VAL A 38 16.02 1.63 2.60
C VAL A 38 15.01 2.61 3.22
N GLU A 39 15.43 3.81 3.62
CA GLU A 39 14.52 4.84 4.12
C GLU A 39 13.47 5.23 3.08
N ARG A 40 13.90 5.38 1.83
CA ARG A 40 13.01 5.66 0.70
C ARG A 40 12.01 4.54 0.49
N ALA A 41 12.45 3.28 0.48
CA ALA A 41 11.57 2.13 0.33
C ALA A 41 10.54 2.06 1.48
N ALA A 42 10.96 2.28 2.72
CA ALA A 42 10.08 2.29 3.88
C ALA A 42 8.98 3.37 3.75
N TYR A 43 9.34 4.56 3.26
CA TYR A 43 8.37 5.63 2.98
C TYR A 43 7.34 5.23 1.91
N LEU A 44 7.79 4.59 0.82
CA LEU A 44 6.92 4.12 -0.25
C LEU A 44 5.99 2.99 0.21
N LEU A 45 6.50 2.05 1.00
CA LEU A 45 5.71 0.97 1.60
C LEU A 45 4.61 1.51 2.51
N LYS A 46 4.90 2.57 3.29
CA LYS A 46 3.89 3.25 4.11
C LYS A 46 2.76 3.81 3.24
N ILE A 47 3.08 4.46 2.12
CA ILE A 47 2.09 4.96 1.17
C ILE A 47 1.25 3.81 0.60
N CYS A 48 1.88 2.70 0.22
CA CYS A 48 1.17 1.54 -0.28
C CYS A 48 0.20 0.98 0.77
N GLY A 49 0.66 0.83 2.02
CA GLY A 49 -0.17 0.36 3.13
C GLY A 49 -1.37 1.27 3.41
N ASP A 50 -1.18 2.58 3.40
CA ASP A 50 -2.28 3.54 3.60
C ASP A 50 -3.34 3.43 2.50
N LYS A 51 -2.92 3.22 1.24
CA LYS A 51 -3.83 3.03 0.11
C LYS A 51 -4.58 1.72 0.15
N LEU A 52 -3.92 0.64 0.61
CA LEU A 52 -4.57 -0.66 0.78
C LEU A 52 -5.64 -0.58 1.86
N LYS A 53 -5.33 0.01 3.03
CA LYS A 53 -6.31 0.24 4.10
C LYS A 53 -7.50 1.07 3.63
N ALA A 54 -7.25 2.17 2.91
CA ALA A 54 -8.32 2.99 2.35
C ALA A 54 -9.17 2.24 1.31
N SER A 55 -8.58 1.27 0.60
CA SER A 55 -9.32 0.44 -0.35
C SER A 55 -10.14 -0.64 0.36
N GLU A 56 -9.60 -1.26 1.41
CA GLU A 56 -10.30 -2.21 2.26
C GLU A 56 -11.57 -1.60 2.88
N VAL A 57 -11.47 -0.38 3.42
CA VAL A 57 -12.62 0.36 3.97
C VAL A 57 -13.70 0.55 2.91
N ARG A 58 -13.33 1.03 1.72
CA ARG A 58 -14.28 1.23 0.61
C ARG A 58 -14.96 -0.07 0.18
N VAL A 59 -14.22 -1.18 0.14
CA VAL A 59 -14.79 -2.50 -0.19
C VAL A 59 -15.80 -2.92 0.88
N LYS A 60 -15.49 -2.75 2.18
CA LYS A 60 -16.42 -3.04 3.27
C LYS A 60 -17.69 -2.20 3.18
N GLU A 61 -17.57 -0.90 2.93
CA GLU A 61 -18.71 0.01 2.75
C GLU A 61 -19.59 -0.39 1.55
N VAL A 62 -18.98 -0.79 0.43
CA VAL A 62 -19.71 -1.29 -0.74
C VAL A 62 -20.44 -2.58 -0.40
N SER A 63 -19.77 -3.53 0.26
CA SER A 63 -20.36 -4.81 0.67
C SER A 63 -21.53 -4.62 1.63
N GLN A 64 -21.42 -3.74 2.62
CA GLN A 64 -22.49 -3.44 3.57
C GLN A 64 -23.72 -2.88 2.85
N ARG A 65 -23.52 -1.88 1.98
CA ARG A 65 -24.63 -1.31 1.19
C ARG A 65 -25.32 -2.35 0.31
N LEU A 66 -24.56 -3.26 -0.31
CA LEU A 66 -25.13 -4.35 -1.11
C LEU A 66 -25.99 -5.30 -0.28
N THR A 67 -25.57 -5.63 0.95
CA THR A 67 -26.33 -6.48 1.88
C THR A 67 -27.59 -5.76 2.37
N GLU A 68 -27.48 -4.49 2.76
CA GLU A 68 -28.61 -3.65 3.19
C GLU A 68 -29.66 -3.46 2.09
N GLU A 69 -29.24 -3.26 0.84
CA GLU A 69 -30.14 -3.14 -0.32
C GLU A 69 -30.81 -4.46 -0.71
N SER A 70 -30.17 -5.60 -0.42
CA SER A 70 -30.70 -6.93 -0.77
C SER A 70 -31.69 -7.49 0.26
N GLY A 71 -31.84 -6.85 1.42
CA GLY A 71 -32.77 -7.27 2.47
C GLY A 71 -32.39 -8.57 3.18
N GLU A 72 -31.14 -9.03 3.01
CA GLU A 72 -30.60 -10.22 3.68
C GLU A 72 -30.05 -9.80 5.06
N ASP A 73 -30.80 -10.12 6.12
CA ASP A 73 -30.41 -9.89 7.52
C ASP A 73 -29.25 -10.83 7.89
N PRO A 74 -28.04 -10.35 8.21
CA PRO A 74 -26.89 -11.21 8.52
C PRO A 74 -26.94 -11.79 9.95
N GLY A 75 -28.14 -12.01 10.50
CA GLY A 75 -28.38 -12.15 11.94
C GLY A 75 -28.64 -13.55 12.50
N GLU A 76 -28.53 -14.65 11.74
CA GLU A 76 -28.95 -15.98 12.24
C GLU A 76 -27.82 -17.00 12.52
N ASP A 77 -26.55 -16.77 12.18
CA ASP A 77 -25.52 -17.84 12.23
C ASP A 77 -24.56 -17.82 13.45
N GLU A 78 -24.74 -16.95 14.45
CA GLU A 78 -23.93 -16.98 15.69
C GLU A 78 -24.73 -17.41 16.94
N MET A 79 -25.38 -18.57 16.88
CA MET A 79 -25.85 -19.31 18.07
C MET A 79 -25.78 -20.83 17.88
N GLU A 80 -24.58 -21.40 17.86
CA GLU A 80 -24.33 -22.79 18.32
C GLU A 80 -23.12 -22.86 19.26
#